data_AF-A0AAW0JE22-F1
#
_entry.id   AF-A0AAW0JE22-F1
#
_cell.length_a   1.000
_cell.length_b   1.000
_cell.length_c   1.000
_cell.angle_alpha   90.00
_cell.angle_beta   90.00
_cell.angle_gamma   90.00
#
_symmetry.space_group_name_H-M   'P 1'
#
loop_
_entity.id
_entity.type
_entity.pdbx_description
1 polymer ?
#
loop_
_entity_poly.entity_id
_entity_poly.type
_entity_poly.pdbx_seq_one_letter_code
_entity_poly.pdbx_strand_id
1 'polypeptide(L)'
;MILKGTSTCDKDVIRVSHVLNDTHMKFSLPSSRKEMKDVCIQFDGGNCSSAGALSYIALPHCSLIVPATTWISGGQNITIIGRNFDVIDNLVISHELKGNMNVSEYCTATSCRFLAPNLKSSKGRTNVAVKLRVQDTYLECGTLQYLEDPRFTGYRVESEIDTELEVKIQKENDNFNISKDDIDIILFHGENKQFNCSFENITRNQDLTTILCKIKSIKNANSIATSSKKVRVKLGNLELYVEQESVPSTWYFLIALPILLAIVIVVAVVVTRHKSKELSRKQSQQLELLESELRKEIRDGFAELQMDKLDVVDSFGTVPFLDYKHFALRTFFPESGGFTHIFTEDMH
;
A
#
# COMPACT_ATOMS: atom_id res chain seq x y z
N MET A 1 52.79 43.97 1.11
CA MET A 1 51.39 44.36 1.39
C MET A 1 51.35 45.01 2.76
N ILE A 2 50.65 46.12 2.91
CA ILE A 2 50.44 46.80 4.18
C ILE A 2 48.93 46.86 4.40
N LEU A 3 48.46 46.41 5.57
CA LEU A 3 47.08 46.53 6.00
C LEU A 3 46.98 47.69 7.01
N LYS A 4 46.03 48.60 6.81
CA LYS A 4 45.74 49.68 7.74
C LYS A 4 44.28 49.61 8.17
N GLY A 5 44.03 49.36 9.45
CA GLY A 5 42.68 49.41 10.01
C GLY A 5 42.11 50.84 10.09
N THR A 6 40.81 50.94 10.36
CA THR A 6 40.16 52.21 10.72
C THR A 6 40.42 52.60 12.18
N SER A 7 40.90 51.66 12.99
CA SER A 7 41.34 51.85 14.37
C SER A 7 42.70 52.55 14.52
N THR A 8 43.01 52.96 15.75
CA THR A 8 44.31 53.52 16.16
C THR A 8 45.43 52.47 16.32
N CYS A 9 45.24 51.24 15.83
CA CYS A 9 46.24 50.18 15.93
C CYS A 9 47.32 50.29 14.84
N ASP A 10 48.47 49.68 15.10
CA ASP A 10 49.58 49.63 14.14
C ASP A 10 49.20 48.92 12.83
N LYS A 11 49.95 49.23 11.77
CA LYS A 11 49.76 48.65 10.44
C LYS A 11 50.40 47.27 10.35
N ASP A 12 49.68 46.28 9.82
CA ASP A 12 50.29 44.97 9.55
C ASP A 12 51.11 45.05 8.26
N VAL A 13 52.42 44.81 8.35
CA VAL A 13 53.33 44.77 7.18
C VAL A 13 53.62 43.32 6.82
N ILE A 14 53.05 42.88 5.70
CA ILE A 14 53.06 41.49 5.24
C ILE A 14 53.92 41.36 3.98
N ARG A 15 54.92 40.48 4.02
CA ARG A 15 55.75 40.14 2.85
C ARG A 15 55.01 39.18 1.91
N VAL A 16 55.35 39.20 0.63
CA VAL A 16 54.85 38.21 -0.35
C VAL A 16 55.22 36.81 0.12
N SER A 17 54.28 35.87 0.17
CA SER A 17 54.60 34.48 0.54
C SER A 17 55.15 33.70 -0.65
N HIS A 18 54.55 33.88 -1.84
CA HIS A 18 55.02 33.29 -3.09
C HIS A 18 54.67 34.21 -4.27
N VAL A 19 55.60 34.37 -5.21
CA VAL A 19 55.30 34.93 -6.54
C VAL A 19 54.96 33.75 -7.45
N LEU A 20 53.80 33.79 -8.12
CA LEU A 20 53.33 32.70 -8.99
C LEU A 20 53.72 32.96 -10.45
N ASN A 21 53.54 34.20 -10.91
CA ASN A 21 53.98 34.72 -12.21
C ASN A 21 53.97 36.26 -12.16
N ASP A 22 54.33 36.92 -13.26
CA ASP A 22 54.43 38.39 -13.38
C ASP A 22 53.12 39.16 -13.11
N THR A 23 51.97 38.48 -13.05
CA THR A 23 50.65 39.06 -12.77
C THR A 23 50.01 38.57 -11.47
N HIS A 24 50.57 37.55 -10.82
CA HIS A 24 49.97 36.86 -9.67
C HIS A 24 50.98 36.65 -8.53
N MET A 25 50.64 37.17 -7.36
CA MET A 25 51.39 37.00 -6.12
C MET A 25 50.44 36.56 -5.00
N LYS A 26 50.93 35.70 -4.11
CA LYS A 26 50.20 35.18 -2.94
C LYS A 26 50.72 35.87 -1.67
N PHE A 27 49.79 36.21 -0.78
CA PHE A 27 50.06 36.65 0.59
C PHE A 27 49.41 35.68 1.58
N SER A 28 49.97 35.59 2.78
CA SER A 28 49.34 34.89 3.91
C SER A 28 48.98 35.94 4.96
N LEU A 29 47.68 36.08 5.25
CA LEU A 29 47.15 37.10 6.14
C LEU A 29 47.23 36.61 7.60
N PRO A 30 47.72 37.42 8.55
CA PRO A 30 47.72 37.06 9.97
C PRO A 30 46.29 37.11 10.53
N SER A 31 46.06 36.38 11.61
CA SER A 31 44.83 36.48 12.39
C SER A 31 44.64 37.91 12.91
N SER A 32 43.45 38.47 12.73
CA SER A 32 43.10 39.79 13.27
C SER A 32 41.68 39.82 13.81
N ARG A 33 41.33 40.87 14.56
CA ARG A 33 39.94 41.09 15.00
C ARG A 33 39.05 41.44 13.82
N LYS A 34 37.73 41.29 14.00
CA LYS A 34 36.71 41.73 13.03
C LYS A 34 36.83 43.24 12.79
N GLU A 35 37.38 43.63 11.65
CA GLU A 35 37.66 45.01 11.26
C GLU A 35 37.82 45.11 9.74
N MET A 36 37.44 46.25 9.16
CA MET A 36 37.72 46.58 7.76
C MET A 36 39.09 47.27 7.70
N LYS A 37 40.02 46.73 6.92
CA LYS A 37 41.36 47.27 6.71
C LYS A 37 41.56 47.68 5.26
N ASP A 38 42.08 48.88 5.04
CA ASP A 38 42.55 49.31 3.73
C ASP A 38 43.84 48.55 3.40
N VAL A 39 43.90 48.03 2.18
CA VAL A 39 45.07 47.33 1.63
C VAL A 39 45.85 48.29 0.75
N CYS A 40 47.15 48.42 1.00
CA CYS A 40 48.04 49.00 0.01
C CYS A 40 49.25 48.09 -0.25
N ILE A 41 49.76 48.13 -1.47
CA ILE A 41 50.87 47.31 -1.96
C ILE A 41 52.02 48.25 -2.28
N GLN A 42 53.14 48.04 -1.57
CA GLN A 42 54.38 48.76 -1.76
C GLN A 42 55.41 47.81 -2.37
N PHE A 43 56.01 48.24 -3.48
CA PHE A 43 57.17 47.59 -4.10
C PHE A 43 58.46 48.26 -3.60
N ASP A 44 59.61 47.62 -3.81
CA ASP A 44 60.90 48.10 -3.29
C ASP A 44 61.21 49.53 -3.74
N GLY A 45 61.42 50.43 -2.76
CA GLY A 45 61.67 51.86 -2.99
C GLY A 45 60.47 52.69 -3.47
N GLY A 46 59.30 52.09 -3.66
CA GLY A 46 58.09 52.78 -4.17
C GLY A 46 57.16 53.34 -3.07
N ASN A 47 56.17 54.13 -3.50
CA ASN A 47 55.03 54.51 -2.68
C ASN A 47 54.02 53.35 -2.57
N CYS A 48 53.13 53.39 -1.57
CA CYS A 48 52.11 52.36 -1.39
C CYS A 48 50.89 52.61 -2.29
N SER A 49 50.64 51.72 -3.25
CA SER A 49 49.47 51.77 -4.14
C SER A 49 48.26 51.14 -3.47
N SER A 50 47.12 51.84 -3.41
CA SER A 50 45.89 51.26 -2.84
C SER A 50 45.38 50.09 -3.70
N ALA A 51 45.05 48.98 -3.05
CA ALA A 51 44.51 47.77 -3.68
C ALA A 51 43.03 47.51 -3.30
N GLY A 52 42.40 48.44 -2.59
CA GLY A 52 41.03 48.31 -2.08
C GLY A 52 40.97 47.95 -0.59
N ALA A 53 39.80 47.50 -0.13
CA ALA A 53 39.55 47.18 1.27
C ALA A 53 39.35 45.67 1.50
N LEU A 54 39.85 45.19 2.63
CA LEU A 54 39.78 43.81 3.11
C LEU A 54 38.99 43.78 4.42
N SER A 55 37.96 42.94 4.51
CA SER A 55 37.18 42.78 5.73
C SER A 55 37.59 41.50 6.48
N TYR A 56 38.15 41.66 7.68
CA TYR A 56 38.22 40.56 8.63
C TYR A 56 36.84 40.34 9.23
N ILE A 57 36.31 39.12 9.12
CA ILE A 57 35.01 38.75 9.67
C ILE A 57 35.16 37.81 10.88
N ALA A 58 34.06 37.57 11.59
CA ALA A 58 34.06 36.58 12.68
C ALA A 58 34.06 35.15 12.11
N LEU A 59 34.52 34.19 12.90
CA LEU A 59 34.46 32.77 12.53
C LEU A 59 33.02 32.35 12.15
N PRO A 60 32.86 31.36 11.24
CA PRO A 60 31.55 30.86 10.87
C PRO A 60 30.83 30.23 12.06
N HIS A 61 29.51 30.40 12.09
CA HIS A 61 28.66 29.90 13.17
C HIS A 61 27.48 29.12 12.59
N CYS A 62 27.36 27.86 12.98
CA CYS A 62 26.23 27.01 12.62
C CYS A 62 25.07 27.17 13.60
N SER A 63 23.87 27.35 13.06
CA SER A 63 22.64 27.53 13.83
C SER A 63 21.72 26.33 13.75
N LEU A 64 21.65 25.66 12.60
CA LEU A 64 20.75 24.52 12.37
C LEU A 64 21.27 23.62 11.22
N ILE A 65 20.99 22.32 11.29
CA ILE A 65 21.19 21.35 10.21
C ILE A 65 19.82 20.78 9.82
N VAL A 66 19.45 20.86 8.54
CA VAL A 66 18.16 20.41 8.02
C VAL A 66 18.35 19.53 6.76
N PRO A 67 17.85 18.29 6.75
CA PRO A 67 17.33 17.54 7.89
C PRO A 67 18.44 17.13 8.87
N ALA A 68 18.11 16.98 10.15
CA ALA A 68 19.02 16.49 11.19
C ALA A 68 19.21 14.96 11.18
N THR A 69 18.38 14.24 10.40
CA THR A 69 18.36 12.77 10.29
C THR A 69 18.31 12.34 8.82
N THR A 70 19.13 11.38 8.43
CA THR A 70 19.20 10.82 7.06
C THR A 70 19.46 9.30 7.08
N TRP A 71 19.47 8.65 5.93
CA TRP A 71 19.59 7.18 5.78
C TRP A 71 21.02 6.72 5.46
N ILE A 72 21.37 5.47 5.81
CA ILE A 72 22.74 4.92 5.77
C ILE A 72 23.37 4.90 4.36
N SER A 73 22.59 4.76 3.29
CA SER A 73 23.07 4.94 1.91
C SER A 73 23.56 6.36 1.60
N GLY A 74 23.03 7.38 2.29
CA GLY A 74 23.27 8.78 1.99
C GLY A 74 22.72 9.23 0.62
N GLY A 75 23.25 10.33 0.13
CA GLY A 75 22.83 11.00 -1.10
C GLY A 75 21.72 12.04 -0.91
N GLN A 76 21.21 12.21 0.32
CA GLN A 76 20.27 13.29 0.64
C GLN A 76 20.97 14.65 0.65
N ASN A 77 20.27 15.70 0.20
CA ASN A 77 20.77 17.07 0.24
C ASN A 77 20.55 17.70 1.63
N ILE A 78 21.63 17.81 2.41
CA ILE A 78 21.61 18.39 3.75
C ILE A 78 22.00 19.87 3.67
N THR A 79 21.20 20.73 4.31
CA THR A 79 21.42 22.17 4.40
C THR A 79 21.80 22.57 5.82
N ILE A 80 22.98 23.14 5.99
CA ILE A 80 23.40 23.83 7.21
C ILE A 80 22.99 25.30 7.06
N ILE A 81 22.39 25.87 8.11
CA ILE A 81 22.02 27.29 8.18
C ILE A 81 22.87 27.96 9.27
N GLY A 82 23.40 29.14 8.98
CA GLY A 82 24.34 29.83 9.87
C GLY A 82 24.75 31.21 9.37
N ARG A 83 26.00 31.59 9.65
CA ARG A 83 26.59 32.90 9.29
C ARG A 83 28.06 32.76 8.93
N ASN A 84 28.54 33.65 8.07
CA ASN A 84 29.92 33.80 7.61
C ASN A 84 30.45 32.53 6.92
N PHE A 85 29.57 31.81 6.21
CA PHE A 85 29.91 30.56 5.53
C PHE A 85 30.69 30.75 4.21
N ASP A 86 30.83 32.00 3.78
CA ASP A 86 31.63 32.47 2.64
C ASP A 86 33.15 32.44 2.87
N VAL A 87 33.61 32.17 4.10
CA VAL A 87 35.04 32.01 4.46
C VAL A 87 35.41 30.60 4.94
N ILE A 88 34.57 29.61 4.65
CA ILE A 88 34.86 28.19 4.91
C ILE A 88 35.77 27.66 3.78
N ASP A 89 36.81 26.90 4.13
CA ASP A 89 37.69 26.27 3.14
C ASP A 89 37.13 24.93 2.64
N ASN A 90 36.55 24.13 3.53
CA ASN A 90 35.74 22.95 3.17
C ASN A 90 34.83 22.48 4.32
N LEU A 91 33.87 21.61 3.96
CA LEU A 91 33.05 20.87 4.92
C LEU A 91 33.64 19.49 5.23
N VAL A 92 33.69 19.12 6.52
CA VAL A 92 34.24 17.85 7.00
C VAL A 92 33.24 17.10 7.86
N ILE A 93 33.03 15.83 7.57
CA ILE A 93 32.21 14.92 8.36
C ILE A 93 33.12 13.95 9.09
N SER A 94 33.06 13.96 10.42
CA SER A 94 33.88 13.13 11.30
C SER A 94 33.07 11.92 11.78
N HIS A 95 33.56 10.72 11.47
CA HIS A 95 32.95 9.45 11.81
C HIS A 95 33.95 8.58 12.58
N GLU A 96 33.61 8.13 13.78
CA GLU A 96 34.51 7.46 14.73
C GLU A 96 35.38 6.35 14.10
N LEU A 97 34.77 5.44 13.33
CA LEU A 97 35.48 4.29 12.71
C LEU A 97 36.16 4.58 11.37
N LYS A 98 35.87 5.73 10.73
CA LYS A 98 36.22 6.01 9.32
C LYS A 98 37.00 7.31 9.15
N GLY A 99 37.22 8.05 10.24
CA GLY A 99 37.94 9.31 10.28
C GLY A 99 37.14 10.48 9.69
N ASN A 100 37.89 11.50 9.27
CA ASN A 100 37.34 12.71 8.66
C ASN A 100 37.18 12.52 7.15
N MET A 101 35.97 12.75 6.65
CA MET A 101 35.62 12.74 5.24
C MET A 101 35.33 14.17 4.78
N ASN A 102 36.09 14.67 3.81
CA ASN A 102 35.75 15.90 3.11
C ASN A 102 34.53 15.63 2.21
N VAL A 103 33.58 16.56 2.16
CA VAL A 103 32.39 16.46 1.32
C VAL A 103 32.31 17.69 0.43
N SER A 104 31.89 17.54 -0.82
CA SER A 104 31.66 18.68 -1.72
C SER A 104 30.47 19.52 -1.23
N GLU A 105 30.75 20.76 -0.86
CA GLU A 105 29.75 21.74 -0.43
C GLU A 105 29.43 22.80 -1.50
N TYR A 106 28.23 23.37 -1.39
CA TYR A 106 27.82 24.60 -2.07
C TYR A 106 27.37 25.60 -1.01
N CYS A 107 28.21 26.58 -0.71
CA CYS A 107 27.99 27.57 0.34
C CYS A 107 27.64 28.96 -0.20
N THR A 108 26.71 29.61 0.49
CA THR A 108 26.47 31.05 0.50
C THR A 108 26.82 31.58 1.88
N ALA A 109 26.90 32.90 2.09
CA ALA A 109 27.24 33.49 3.39
C ALA A 109 26.36 33.05 4.59
N THR A 110 25.17 32.49 4.35
CA THR A 110 24.21 32.07 5.39
C THR A 110 23.79 30.60 5.35
N SER A 111 24.14 29.85 4.29
CA SER A 111 23.75 28.45 4.16
C SER A 111 24.75 27.64 3.33
N CYS A 112 25.03 26.41 3.76
CA CYS A 112 25.86 25.44 3.04
C CYS A 112 25.04 24.19 2.75
N ARG A 113 25.03 23.77 1.48
CA ARG A 113 24.37 22.53 1.03
C ARG A 113 25.41 21.48 0.71
N PHE A 114 25.20 20.23 1.11
CA PHE A 114 26.08 19.11 0.82
C PHE A 114 25.29 17.81 0.68
N LEU A 115 25.84 16.83 -0.03
CA LEU A 115 25.24 15.49 -0.11
C LEU A 115 25.74 14.63 1.04
N ALA A 116 24.82 14.02 1.80
CA ALA A 116 25.16 13.09 2.87
C ALA A 116 26.02 11.93 2.32
N PRO A 117 27.25 11.67 2.80
CA PRO A 117 28.07 10.58 2.32
C PRO A 117 27.44 9.20 2.63
N ASN A 118 27.83 8.20 1.83
CA ASN A 118 27.42 6.81 2.01
C ASN A 118 28.22 6.15 3.15
N LEU A 119 27.50 5.60 4.13
CA LEU A 119 28.04 4.98 5.33
C LEU A 119 27.62 3.50 5.49
N LYS A 120 27.24 2.78 4.41
CA LYS A 120 26.79 1.37 4.46
C LYS A 120 27.67 0.38 5.24
N SER A 121 28.91 0.72 5.55
CA SER A 121 29.82 -0.06 6.41
C SER A 121 29.46 -0.02 7.91
N SER A 122 28.75 1.00 8.40
CA SER A 122 28.27 1.08 9.78
C SER A 122 26.89 0.44 9.91
N LYS A 123 26.71 -0.42 10.92
CA LYS A 123 25.44 -1.08 11.24
C LYS A 123 24.67 -0.29 12.30
N GLY A 124 23.37 -0.10 12.08
CA GLY A 124 22.48 0.58 13.01
C GLY A 124 22.67 2.10 13.09
N ARG A 125 22.03 2.71 14.09
CA ARG A 125 22.01 4.16 14.32
C ARG A 125 23.43 4.71 14.54
N THR A 126 23.86 5.60 13.67
CA THR A 126 25.21 6.18 13.66
C THR A 126 25.10 7.70 13.70
N ASN A 127 25.79 8.37 14.63
CA ASN A 127 25.84 9.83 14.67
C ASN A 127 27.20 10.28 14.12
N VAL A 128 27.22 11.26 13.21
CA VAL A 128 28.47 11.87 12.72
C VAL A 128 28.54 13.33 13.09
N ALA A 129 29.72 13.80 13.48
CA ALA A 129 29.95 15.22 13.76
C ALA A 129 30.22 15.97 12.46
N VAL A 130 29.49 17.06 12.23
CA VAL A 130 29.69 17.95 11.09
C VAL A 130 30.58 19.11 11.52
N LYS A 131 31.68 19.34 10.81
CA LYS A 131 32.69 20.34 11.15
C LYS A 131 33.01 21.22 9.95
N LEU A 132 33.15 22.52 10.18
CA LEU A 132 33.69 23.45 9.19
C LEU A 132 35.20 23.52 9.35
N ARG A 133 35.93 23.53 8.25
CA ARG A 133 37.35 23.86 8.27
C ARG A 133 37.54 25.32 7.88
N VAL A 134 38.32 26.04 8.68
CA VAL A 134 38.83 27.38 8.33
C VAL A 134 40.33 27.36 8.63
N GLN A 135 41.13 27.41 7.58
CA GLN A 135 42.59 27.22 7.58
C GLN A 135 42.95 25.89 8.27
N ASP A 136 43.65 25.93 9.39
CA ASP A 136 44.03 24.75 10.17
C ASP A 136 43.12 24.53 11.40
N THR A 137 42.02 25.28 11.51
CA THR A 137 41.03 25.16 12.58
C THR A 137 39.78 24.39 12.14
N TYR A 138 39.20 23.63 13.07
CA TYR A 138 37.95 22.92 12.87
C TYR A 138 36.90 23.45 13.86
N LEU A 139 35.70 23.76 13.35
CA LEU A 139 34.60 24.32 14.12
C LEU A 139 33.42 23.35 14.08
N GLU A 140 32.95 22.91 15.25
CA GLU A 140 31.82 21.99 15.37
C GLU A 140 30.49 22.67 14.98
N CYS A 141 29.68 21.99 14.17
CA CYS A 141 28.38 22.49 13.71
C CYS A 141 27.17 21.69 14.20
N GLY A 142 27.43 20.60 14.93
CA GLY A 142 26.40 19.67 15.42
C GLY A 142 26.56 18.28 14.81
N THR A 143 25.54 17.46 15.01
CA THR A 143 25.56 16.04 14.63
C THR A 143 24.47 15.72 13.61
N LEU A 144 24.85 15.06 12.52
CA LEU A 144 23.91 14.44 11.58
C LEU A 144 23.69 12.99 11.99
N GLN A 145 22.44 12.59 12.18
CA GLN A 145 22.10 11.23 12.57
C GLN A 145 21.74 10.36 11.36
N TYR A 146 22.46 9.27 11.19
CA TYR A 146 22.17 8.22 10.23
C TYR A 146 21.33 7.11 10.87
N LEU A 147 20.26 6.74 10.18
CA LEU A 147 19.38 5.60 10.48
C LEU A 147 19.47 4.58 9.33
N GLU A 148 18.85 3.41 9.49
CA GLU A 148 18.84 2.37 8.45
C GLU A 148 18.11 2.84 7.18
N ASP A 149 18.38 2.20 6.04
CA ASP A 149 17.77 2.55 4.76
C ASP A 149 16.24 2.32 4.80
N PRO A 150 15.42 3.23 4.26
CA PRO A 150 13.97 3.11 4.29
C PRO A 150 13.47 1.90 3.50
N ARG A 151 12.54 1.14 4.10
CA ARG A 151 12.00 -0.08 3.54
C ARG A 151 10.70 0.18 2.79
N PHE A 152 10.70 -0.13 1.50
CA PHE A 152 9.51 -0.10 0.63
C PHE A 152 8.84 -1.48 0.64
N THR A 153 7.52 -1.52 0.82
CA THR A 153 6.76 -2.76 1.02
C THR A 153 5.99 -3.21 -0.21
N GLY A 154 5.56 -2.27 -1.06
CA GLY A 154 4.81 -2.59 -2.28
C GLY A 154 4.45 -1.35 -3.08
N TYR A 155 3.90 -1.55 -4.28
CA TYR A 155 3.29 -0.48 -5.07
C TYR A 155 1.95 -0.89 -5.68
N ARG A 156 1.13 0.13 -5.99
CA ARG A 156 -0.09 0.04 -6.80
C ARG A 156 -0.04 1.07 -7.92
N VAL A 157 -0.63 0.74 -9.06
CA VAL A 157 -0.82 1.65 -10.19
C VAL A 157 -2.30 1.70 -10.50
N GLU A 158 -2.86 2.90 -10.47
CA GLU A 158 -4.26 3.19 -10.69
C GLU A 158 -4.39 4.21 -11.83
N SER A 159 -5.54 4.22 -12.49
CA SER A 159 -5.82 5.03 -13.67
C SER A 159 -7.25 5.55 -13.57
N GLU A 160 -7.41 6.82 -13.22
CA GLU A 160 -8.73 7.48 -13.18
C GLU A 160 -9.16 7.96 -14.57
N ILE A 161 -8.17 8.25 -15.44
CA ILE A 161 -8.35 8.79 -16.80
C ILE A 161 -7.33 8.09 -17.70
N ASP A 162 -7.71 7.65 -18.90
CA ASP A 162 -6.82 6.86 -19.79
C ASP A 162 -5.56 7.62 -20.31
N THR A 163 -5.39 8.88 -19.90
CA THR A 163 -4.24 9.75 -20.18
C THR A 163 -3.28 9.97 -18.99
N GLU A 164 -3.66 9.59 -17.77
CA GLU A 164 -2.85 9.79 -16.55
C GLU A 164 -2.76 8.51 -15.71
N LEU A 165 -1.61 8.27 -15.09
CA LEU A 165 -1.40 7.20 -14.13
C LEU A 165 -1.09 7.76 -12.74
N GLU A 166 -1.74 7.22 -11.74
CA GLU A 166 -1.35 7.38 -10.33
C GLU A 166 -0.53 6.17 -9.89
N VAL A 167 0.68 6.41 -9.36
CA VAL A 167 1.51 5.37 -8.76
C VAL A 167 1.60 5.65 -7.26
N LYS A 168 1.12 4.69 -6.47
CA LYS A 168 1.07 4.73 -5.00
C LYS A 168 2.09 3.72 -4.49
N ILE A 169 3.15 4.20 -3.83
CA ILE A 169 4.23 3.37 -3.29
C ILE A 169 4.09 3.33 -1.77
N GLN A 170 4.03 2.13 -1.21
CA GLN A 170 4.02 1.92 0.23
C GLN A 170 5.43 1.78 0.79
N LYS A 171 5.65 2.42 1.94
CA LYS A 171 6.91 2.46 2.68
C LYS A 171 6.62 2.32 4.16
N GLU A 172 7.50 1.64 4.89
CA GLU A 172 7.43 1.60 6.36
C GLU A 172 7.55 3.01 6.95
N ASN A 173 6.90 3.22 8.09
CA ASN A 173 6.87 4.52 8.76
C ASN A 173 8.24 4.86 9.38
N ASP A 174 8.76 6.04 9.06
CA ASP A 174 10.01 6.57 9.59
C ASP A 174 9.99 8.10 9.73
N ASN A 175 11.06 8.65 10.29
CA ASN A 175 11.21 10.07 10.59
C ASN A 175 12.03 10.83 9.54
N PHE A 176 12.22 10.29 8.33
CA PHE A 176 12.95 11.00 7.28
C PHE A 176 12.10 12.13 6.68
N ASN A 177 12.73 13.29 6.49
CA ASN A 177 12.12 14.42 5.78
C ASN A 177 12.51 14.34 4.29
N ILE A 178 11.85 13.47 3.54
CA ILE A 178 12.11 13.22 2.11
C ILE A 178 11.51 14.37 1.28
N SER A 179 12.34 15.05 0.50
CA SER A 179 11.91 16.07 -0.47
C SER A 179 11.63 15.48 -1.86
N LYS A 180 10.98 16.25 -2.73
CA LYS A 180 10.83 15.95 -4.17
C LYS A 180 12.19 15.75 -4.85
N ASP A 181 13.18 16.56 -4.50
CA ASP A 181 14.53 16.51 -5.08
C ASP A 181 15.37 15.32 -4.59
N ASP A 182 14.92 14.62 -3.53
CA ASP A 182 15.62 13.46 -2.98
C ASP A 182 15.22 12.13 -3.66
N ILE A 183 14.07 12.10 -4.37
CA ILE A 183 13.41 10.87 -4.83
C ILE A 183 13.08 10.86 -6.33
N ASP A 184 13.64 9.88 -7.05
CA ASP A 184 13.32 9.57 -8.45
C ASP A 184 12.53 8.26 -8.52
N ILE A 185 11.38 8.28 -9.20
CA ILE A 185 10.50 7.12 -9.37
C ILE A 185 10.32 6.82 -10.86
N ILE A 186 10.59 5.58 -11.27
CA ILE A 186 10.46 5.13 -12.66
C ILE A 186 9.59 3.88 -12.72
N LEU A 187 8.49 3.97 -13.49
CA LEU A 187 7.59 2.86 -13.79
C LEU A 187 8.04 2.11 -15.04
N PHE A 188 8.15 0.78 -14.96
CA PHE A 188 8.55 -0.09 -16.07
C PHE A 188 7.35 -0.87 -16.62
N HIS A 189 7.14 -0.78 -17.94
CA HIS A 189 6.09 -1.47 -18.68
C HIS A 189 6.66 -2.16 -19.92
N GLY A 190 6.40 -3.46 -20.07
CA GLY A 190 7.11 -4.30 -21.03
C GLY A 190 8.61 -4.40 -20.71
N GLU A 191 9.45 -4.57 -21.73
CA GLU A 191 10.91 -4.70 -21.55
C GLU A 191 11.64 -3.34 -21.59
N ASN A 192 11.17 -2.39 -22.41
CA ASN A 192 11.91 -1.16 -22.71
C ASN A 192 11.15 0.17 -22.49
N LYS A 193 9.85 0.16 -22.13
CA LYS A 193 9.13 1.42 -21.87
C LYS A 193 9.29 1.81 -20.41
N GLN A 194 9.86 2.99 -20.19
CA GLN A 194 10.10 3.59 -18.88
C GLN A 194 9.35 4.91 -18.81
N PHE A 195 8.70 5.16 -17.68
CA PHE A 195 7.96 6.39 -17.44
C PHE A 195 8.43 7.02 -16.13
N ASN A 196 8.95 8.24 -16.21
CA ASN A 196 9.34 9.02 -15.04
C ASN A 196 8.09 9.56 -14.35
N CYS A 197 7.99 9.36 -13.05
CA CYS A 197 6.84 9.76 -12.25
C CYS A 197 7.09 11.12 -11.59
N SER A 198 6.21 12.10 -11.80
CA SER A 198 6.28 13.37 -11.08
C SER A 198 5.77 13.17 -9.66
N PHE A 199 6.65 13.30 -8.68
CA PHE A 199 6.28 13.36 -7.27
C PHE A 199 5.21 14.43 -7.01
N GLU A 200 4.15 14.04 -6.29
CA GLU A 200 3.03 14.90 -5.87
C GLU A 200 3.06 15.12 -4.35
N ASN A 201 2.87 14.06 -3.55
CA ASN A 201 2.84 14.18 -2.08
C ASN A 201 3.27 12.89 -1.35
N ILE A 202 3.45 13.02 -0.04
CA ILE A 202 3.67 11.91 0.90
C ILE A 202 2.57 11.98 1.96
N THR A 203 1.82 10.89 2.13
CA THR A 203 0.79 10.74 3.17
C THR A 203 1.26 9.73 4.21
N ARG A 204 1.38 10.14 5.47
CA ARG A 204 1.77 9.25 6.58
C ARG A 204 0.52 8.73 7.27
N ASN A 205 0.24 7.43 7.16
CA ASN A 205 -0.84 6.77 7.91
C ASN A 205 -0.28 6.11 9.17
N GLN A 206 -1.13 5.50 10.00
CA GLN A 206 -0.72 4.85 11.25
C GLN A 206 0.25 3.67 11.01
N ASP A 207 -0.03 2.85 9.99
CA ASP A 207 0.78 1.66 9.68
C ASP A 207 1.92 1.94 8.70
N LEU A 208 1.59 2.60 7.57
CA LEU A 208 2.50 2.79 6.44
C LEU A 208 2.42 4.22 5.87
N THR A 209 3.55 4.68 5.33
CA THR A 209 3.66 5.92 4.57
C THR A 209 3.45 5.63 3.08
N THR A 210 2.51 6.35 2.47
CA THR A 210 2.25 6.28 1.02
C THR A 210 2.90 7.45 0.32
N ILE A 211 3.75 7.17 -0.68
CA ILE A 211 4.28 8.16 -1.60
C ILE A 211 3.43 8.13 -2.87
N LEU A 212 2.84 9.28 -3.23
CA LEU A 212 2.06 9.44 -4.45
C LEU A 212 2.87 10.19 -5.51
N CYS A 213 2.89 9.65 -6.71
CA CYS A 213 3.40 10.34 -7.88
C CYS A 213 2.46 10.12 -9.08
N LYS A 214 2.46 11.07 -10.01
CA LYS A 214 1.62 11.05 -11.23
C LYS A 214 2.47 11.02 -12.48
N ILE A 215 2.01 10.27 -13.47
CA ILE A 215 2.57 10.26 -14.83
C ILE A 215 1.48 10.78 -15.77
N LYS A 216 1.78 11.85 -16.51
CA LYS A 216 0.83 12.54 -17.39
C LYS A 216 1.17 12.29 -18.86
N SER A 217 0.20 12.59 -19.74
CA SER A 217 0.36 12.54 -21.20
C SER A 217 0.65 11.14 -21.76
N ILE A 218 0.03 10.11 -21.17
CA ILE A 218 0.09 8.73 -21.65
C ILE A 218 -1.07 8.46 -22.63
N LYS A 219 -0.98 7.35 -23.40
CA LYS A 219 -2.10 6.76 -24.14
C LYS A 219 -2.31 5.32 -23.66
N ASN A 220 -3.56 4.88 -23.50
CA ASN A 220 -3.92 3.56 -22.99
C ASN A 220 -3.44 3.31 -21.54
N ALA A 221 -3.53 4.30 -20.66
CA ALA A 221 -3.10 4.20 -19.27
C ALA A 221 -3.69 2.98 -18.54
N ASN A 222 -4.96 2.63 -18.79
CA ASN A 222 -5.60 1.43 -18.21
C ASN A 222 -4.85 0.13 -18.55
N SER A 223 -4.33 0.01 -19.77
CA SER A 223 -3.55 -1.16 -20.20
C SER A 223 -2.18 -1.20 -19.52
N ILE A 224 -1.58 -0.04 -19.23
CA ILE A 224 -0.26 0.09 -18.62
C ILE A 224 -0.34 -0.17 -17.11
N ALA A 225 -1.38 0.32 -16.42
CA ALA A 225 -1.63 0.02 -15.01
C ALA A 225 -1.70 -1.51 -14.78
N THR A 226 -2.55 -2.19 -15.56
CA THR A 226 -2.81 -3.64 -15.46
C THR A 226 -1.59 -4.51 -15.81
N SER A 227 -0.65 -4.01 -16.62
CA SER A 227 0.51 -4.77 -17.12
C SER A 227 1.86 -4.24 -16.65
N SER A 228 1.87 -3.25 -15.75
CA SER A 228 3.09 -2.74 -15.12
C SER A 228 3.76 -3.84 -14.31
N LYS A 229 5.08 -4.05 -14.50
CA LYS A 229 5.78 -5.20 -13.89
C LYS A 229 6.66 -4.83 -12.71
N LYS A 230 7.25 -3.64 -12.72
CA LYS A 230 8.25 -3.18 -11.74
C LYS A 230 8.20 -1.67 -11.59
N VAL A 231 8.40 -1.18 -10.37
CA VAL A 231 8.74 0.22 -10.09
C VAL A 231 10.17 0.25 -9.55
N ARG A 232 11.02 1.13 -10.09
CA ARG A 232 12.31 1.48 -9.49
C ARG A 232 12.10 2.74 -8.65
N VAL A 233 12.55 2.70 -7.40
CA VAL A 233 12.64 3.87 -6.53
C VAL A 233 14.12 4.13 -6.28
N LYS A 234 14.54 5.35 -6.56
CA LYS A 234 15.85 5.88 -6.22
C LYS A 234 15.69 7.00 -5.20
N LEU A 235 16.40 6.90 -4.09
CA LEU A 235 16.36 7.84 -2.97
C LEU A 235 17.79 8.22 -2.60
N GLY A 236 18.28 9.35 -3.11
CA GLY A 236 19.71 9.69 -3.08
C GLY A 236 20.57 8.58 -3.71
N ASN A 237 21.40 7.93 -2.88
CA ASN A 237 22.27 6.81 -3.29
C ASN A 237 21.64 5.42 -3.13
N LEU A 238 20.42 5.32 -2.60
CA LEU A 238 19.68 4.07 -2.48
C LEU A 238 18.90 3.81 -3.78
N GLU A 239 19.12 2.69 -4.43
CA GLU A 239 18.33 2.25 -5.59
C GLU A 239 17.72 0.88 -5.29
N LEU A 240 16.39 0.78 -5.39
CA LEU A 240 15.62 -0.42 -5.11
C LEU A 240 14.55 -0.65 -6.17
N TYR A 241 14.18 -1.92 -6.36
CA TYR A 241 12.97 -2.29 -7.10
C TYR A 241 11.91 -2.70 -6.10
N VAL A 242 10.71 -2.14 -6.25
CA VAL A 242 9.55 -2.45 -5.40
C VAL A 242 8.68 -3.45 -6.14
N GLU A 243 8.22 -4.48 -5.44
CA GLU A 243 7.29 -5.48 -5.99
C GLU A 243 5.85 -4.96 -5.96
N GLN A 244 5.03 -5.42 -6.90
CA GLN A 244 3.62 -5.05 -6.93
C GLN A 244 2.89 -5.74 -5.78
N GLU A 245 1.99 -5.04 -5.10
CA GLU A 245 1.16 -5.67 -4.08
C GLU A 245 0.31 -6.79 -4.68
N SER A 246 0.30 -7.95 -4.01
CA SER A 246 -0.58 -9.07 -4.35
C SER A 246 -2.03 -8.70 -4.03
N VAL A 247 -2.72 -8.11 -5.01
CA VAL A 247 -4.17 -7.86 -4.89
C VAL A 247 -4.85 -9.22 -4.69
N PRO A 248 -5.51 -9.49 -3.55
CA PRO A 248 -6.22 -10.75 -3.36
C PRO A 248 -7.36 -10.77 -4.36
N SER A 249 -7.21 -11.60 -5.41
CA SER A 249 -8.11 -11.57 -6.55
C SER A 249 -9.57 -11.73 -6.10
N THR A 250 -10.44 -10.82 -6.54
CA THR A 250 -11.87 -10.87 -6.23
C THR A 250 -12.52 -12.19 -6.67
N TRP A 251 -11.87 -12.93 -7.57
CA TRP A 251 -12.21 -14.30 -7.94
C TRP A 251 -12.27 -15.26 -6.76
N TYR A 252 -11.48 -15.06 -5.69
CA TYR A 252 -11.59 -15.87 -4.48
C TYR A 252 -12.97 -15.74 -3.83
N PHE A 253 -13.54 -14.54 -3.77
CA PHE A 253 -14.92 -14.34 -3.28
C PHE A 253 -15.96 -14.88 -4.27
N LEU A 254 -15.74 -14.69 -5.58
CA LEU A 254 -16.64 -15.21 -6.62
C LEU A 254 -16.68 -16.74 -6.69
N ILE A 255 -15.61 -17.43 -6.25
CA ILE A 255 -15.56 -18.91 -6.19
C ILE A 255 -16.00 -19.42 -4.81
N ALA A 256 -15.60 -18.78 -3.71
CA ALA A 256 -15.94 -19.25 -2.37
C ALA A 256 -17.45 -19.15 -2.05
N LEU A 257 -18.12 -18.07 -2.48
CA LEU A 257 -19.55 -17.86 -2.20
C LEU A 257 -20.46 -18.93 -2.82
N PRO A 258 -20.36 -19.30 -4.12
CA PRO A 258 -21.18 -20.37 -4.69
C PRO A 258 -20.83 -21.75 -4.15
N ILE A 259 -19.56 -22.03 -3.79
CA ILE A 259 -19.19 -23.29 -3.12
C ILE A 259 -19.87 -23.40 -1.76
N LEU A 260 -19.88 -22.32 -0.97
CA LEU A 260 -20.53 -22.30 0.34
C LEU A 260 -22.06 -22.47 0.23
N LEU A 261 -22.69 -21.83 -0.76
CA LEU A 261 -24.10 -22.05 -1.09
C LEU A 261 -24.39 -23.51 -1.50
N ALA A 262 -23.55 -24.10 -2.34
CA ALA A 262 -23.69 -25.50 -2.76
C ALA A 262 -23.61 -26.47 -1.57
N ILE A 263 -22.71 -26.24 -0.62
CA ILE A 263 -22.61 -27.04 0.62
C ILE A 263 -23.90 -26.93 1.44
N VAL A 264 -24.45 -25.72 1.63
CA VAL A 264 -25.72 -25.52 2.34
C VAL A 264 -26.88 -26.24 1.66
N ILE A 265 -26.96 -26.20 0.33
CA ILE A 265 -27.98 -26.92 -0.46
C ILE A 265 -27.83 -28.43 -0.28
N VAL A 266 -26.62 -28.98 -0.35
CA VAL A 266 -26.37 -30.42 -0.14
C VAL A 266 -26.79 -30.86 1.27
N VAL A 267 -26.45 -30.09 2.31
CA VAL A 267 -26.88 -30.38 3.69
C VAL A 267 -28.41 -30.34 3.81
N ALA A 268 -29.06 -29.33 3.22
CA ALA A 268 -30.53 -29.24 3.21
C ALA A 268 -31.19 -30.43 2.49
N VAL A 269 -30.63 -30.89 1.36
CA VAL A 269 -31.09 -32.10 0.64
C VAL A 269 -30.89 -33.37 1.47
N VAL A 270 -29.78 -33.51 2.20
CA VAL A 270 -29.54 -34.65 3.10
C VAL A 270 -30.55 -34.66 4.26
N VAL A 271 -30.77 -33.52 4.92
CA VAL A 271 -31.72 -33.40 6.04
C VAL A 271 -33.16 -33.65 5.57
N THR A 272 -33.58 -33.07 4.44
CA THR A 272 -34.93 -33.28 3.89
C THR A 272 -35.14 -34.72 3.45
N ARG A 273 -34.15 -35.39 2.85
CA ARG A 273 -34.22 -36.83 2.53
C ARG A 273 -34.23 -37.73 3.77
N HIS A 274 -33.51 -37.37 4.83
CA HIS A 274 -33.56 -38.11 6.09
C HIS A 274 -34.95 -37.98 6.73
N LYS A 275 -35.47 -36.74 6.82
CA LYS A 275 -36.79 -36.44 7.38
C LYS A 275 -37.94 -37.03 6.54
N SER A 276 -37.82 -37.08 5.21
CA SER A 276 -38.85 -37.71 4.36
C SER A 276 -38.85 -39.24 4.47
N LYS A 277 -37.67 -39.88 4.58
CA LYS A 277 -37.57 -41.32 4.91
C LYS A 277 -38.18 -41.63 6.27
N GLU A 278 -37.95 -40.77 7.27
CA GLU A 278 -38.53 -40.93 8.61
C GLU A 278 -40.07 -40.76 8.59
N LEU A 279 -40.58 -39.75 7.88
CA LEU A 279 -42.02 -39.51 7.75
C LEU A 279 -42.74 -40.63 6.96
N SER A 280 -42.12 -41.12 5.88
CA SER A 280 -42.63 -42.23 5.09
C SER A 280 -42.76 -43.52 5.92
N ARG A 281 -41.79 -43.82 6.81
CA ARG A 281 -41.90 -44.95 7.74
C ARG A 281 -43.05 -44.77 8.73
N LYS A 282 -43.28 -43.56 9.25
CA LYS A 282 -44.40 -43.27 10.16
C LYS A 282 -45.76 -43.44 9.46
N GLN A 283 -45.90 -43.03 8.20
CA GLN A 283 -47.12 -43.25 7.42
C GLN A 283 -47.38 -44.74 7.15
N SER A 284 -46.32 -45.53 6.85
CA SER A 284 -46.44 -46.99 6.67
C SER A 284 -47.01 -47.68 7.92
N GLN A 285 -46.55 -47.28 9.12
CA GLN A 285 -47.03 -47.84 10.38
C GLN A 285 -48.50 -47.46 10.69
N GLN A 286 -48.94 -46.26 10.33
CA GLN A 286 -50.36 -45.90 10.45
C GLN A 286 -51.24 -46.67 9.45
N LEU A 287 -50.74 -46.95 8.25
CA LEU A 287 -51.44 -47.78 7.26
C LEU A 287 -51.62 -49.23 7.77
N GLU A 288 -50.56 -49.84 8.32
CA GLU A 288 -50.59 -51.20 8.89
C GLU A 288 -51.55 -51.32 10.08
N LEU A 289 -51.60 -50.31 10.95
CA LEU A 289 -52.55 -50.26 12.07
C LEU A 289 -53.99 -50.15 11.56
N LEU A 290 -54.26 -49.28 10.59
CA LEU A 290 -55.59 -49.11 10.00
C LEU A 290 -56.03 -50.35 9.21
N GLU A 291 -55.09 -51.06 8.56
CA GLU A 291 -55.38 -52.36 7.93
C GLU A 291 -55.73 -53.43 8.98
N SER A 292 -55.03 -53.45 10.12
CA SER A 292 -55.34 -54.37 11.22
C SER A 292 -56.67 -54.06 11.89
N GLU A 293 -57.05 -52.78 11.98
CA GLU A 293 -58.33 -52.34 12.53
C GLU A 293 -59.49 -52.67 11.57
N LEU A 294 -59.35 -52.36 10.27
CA LEU A 294 -60.31 -52.75 9.23
C LEU A 294 -60.48 -54.27 9.12
N ARG A 295 -59.38 -55.04 9.25
CA ARG A 295 -59.41 -56.52 9.31
C ARG A 295 -60.10 -57.05 10.57
N LYS A 296 -60.15 -56.26 11.64
CA LYS A 296 -60.88 -56.58 12.87
C LYS A 296 -62.37 -56.21 12.72
N GLU A 297 -62.70 -55.01 12.24
CA GLU A 297 -64.08 -54.60 11.96
C GLU A 297 -64.80 -55.57 11.00
N ILE A 298 -64.13 -56.02 9.92
CA ILE A 298 -64.68 -57.04 9.03
C ILE A 298 -64.96 -58.35 9.78
N ARG A 299 -64.09 -58.75 10.72
CA ARG A 299 -64.24 -60.00 11.47
C ARG A 299 -65.35 -59.92 12.51
N ASP A 300 -65.41 -58.81 13.25
CA ASP A 300 -66.41 -58.58 14.27
C ASP A 300 -67.79 -58.39 13.62
N GLY A 301 -67.88 -57.66 12.49
CA GLY A 301 -69.10 -57.57 11.68
C GLY A 301 -69.54 -58.90 11.04
N PHE A 302 -68.59 -59.77 10.63
CA PHE A 302 -68.93 -61.14 10.20
C PHE A 302 -69.42 -62.02 11.37
N ALA A 303 -68.89 -61.82 12.58
CA ALA A 303 -69.34 -62.53 13.77
C ALA A 303 -70.73 -62.07 14.22
N GLU A 304 -71.00 -60.76 14.18
CA GLU A 304 -72.30 -60.15 14.46
C GLU A 304 -73.36 -60.66 13.47
N LEU A 305 -73.08 -60.64 12.16
CA LEU A 305 -73.97 -61.21 11.13
C LEU A 305 -74.19 -62.73 11.25
N GLN A 306 -73.30 -63.47 11.92
CA GLN A 306 -73.51 -64.89 12.20
C GLN A 306 -74.25 -65.15 13.52
N MET A 307 -74.16 -64.24 14.50
CA MET A 307 -74.99 -64.29 15.71
C MET A 307 -76.43 -63.88 15.42
N ASP A 308 -76.64 -62.85 14.59
CA ASP A 308 -77.97 -62.40 14.15
C ASP A 308 -78.70 -63.50 13.35
N LYS A 309 -77.95 -64.30 12.58
CA LYS A 309 -78.49 -65.47 11.88
C LYS A 309 -78.86 -66.65 12.80
N LEU A 310 -78.46 -66.65 14.08
CA LEU A 310 -78.86 -67.69 15.03
C LEU A 310 -80.17 -67.32 15.76
N ASP A 311 -80.45 -66.03 15.94
CA ASP A 311 -81.64 -65.54 16.66
C ASP A 311 -82.83 -65.22 15.72
N VAL A 312 -82.57 -65.00 14.42
CA VAL A 312 -83.61 -64.79 13.38
C VAL A 312 -83.86 -66.05 12.54
N VAL A 313 -84.06 -67.20 13.20
CA VAL A 313 -84.39 -68.48 12.53
C VAL A 313 -85.71 -69.12 13.02
N ASP A 314 -86.32 -68.66 14.12
CA ASP A 314 -87.57 -69.25 14.66
C ASP A 314 -88.80 -68.32 14.64
N SER A 315 -88.91 -67.45 13.63
CA SER A 315 -90.20 -66.86 13.27
C SER A 315 -90.27 -66.46 11.80
N PHE A 316 -91.35 -66.87 11.13
CA PHE A 316 -91.66 -66.69 9.70
C PHE A 316 -90.69 -67.44 8.77
N GLY A 317 -91.11 -68.43 7.98
CA GLY A 317 -92.44 -68.65 7.41
C GLY A 317 -92.37 -68.47 5.90
N THR A 318 -92.18 -69.58 5.17
CA THR A 318 -92.25 -69.70 3.70
C THR A 318 -91.38 -68.74 2.86
N VAL A 319 -90.29 -69.26 2.30
CA VAL A 319 -89.57 -68.61 1.19
C VAL A 319 -90.46 -68.65 -0.07
N PRO A 320 -90.86 -67.50 -0.66
CA PRO A 320 -91.43 -67.49 -1.99
C PRO A 320 -90.30 -67.57 -3.01
N PHE A 321 -90.30 -68.63 -3.82
CA PHE A 321 -89.36 -68.74 -4.94
C PHE A 321 -89.66 -67.65 -5.97
N LEU A 322 -88.81 -66.63 -6.07
CA LEU A 322 -88.94 -65.57 -7.06
C LEU A 322 -88.64 -66.15 -8.45
N ASP A 323 -89.61 -66.05 -9.36
CA ASP A 323 -89.53 -66.64 -10.69
C ASP A 323 -88.35 -66.06 -11.51
N TYR A 324 -87.33 -66.88 -11.75
CA TYR A 324 -86.12 -66.54 -12.50
C TYR A 324 -86.44 -65.96 -13.90
N LYS A 325 -87.59 -66.34 -14.45
CA LYS A 325 -88.09 -65.88 -15.76
C LYS A 325 -88.34 -64.37 -15.80
N HIS A 326 -88.84 -63.79 -14.70
CA HIS A 326 -89.10 -62.34 -14.61
C HIS A 326 -87.81 -61.51 -14.50
N PHE A 327 -86.80 -62.01 -13.79
CA PHE A 327 -85.51 -61.33 -13.68
C PHE A 327 -84.74 -61.38 -15.01
N ALA A 328 -84.64 -62.57 -15.63
CA ALA A 328 -83.95 -62.74 -16.91
C ALA A 328 -84.55 -61.88 -18.03
N LEU A 329 -85.88 -61.82 -18.15
CA LEU A 329 -86.54 -60.96 -19.16
C LEU A 329 -86.20 -59.48 -18.99
N ARG A 330 -86.20 -58.96 -17.75
CA ARG A 330 -85.90 -57.55 -17.46
C ARG A 330 -84.42 -57.19 -17.65
N THR A 331 -83.51 -58.16 -17.52
CA THR A 331 -82.07 -57.95 -17.76
C THR A 331 -81.70 -58.01 -19.24
N PHE A 332 -82.34 -58.87 -20.04
CA PHE A 332 -82.02 -59.04 -21.46
C PHE A 332 -82.89 -58.20 -22.41
N PHE A 333 -84.09 -57.76 -21.98
CA PHE A 333 -85.00 -56.93 -22.76
C PHE A 333 -85.63 -55.82 -21.90
N PRO A 334 -84.92 -54.70 -21.64
CA PRO A 334 -85.50 -53.55 -20.95
C PRO A 334 -86.58 -52.89 -21.83
N GLU A 335 -87.77 -52.64 -21.27
CA GLU A 335 -88.84 -51.94 -21.97
C GLU A 335 -88.48 -50.47 -22.25
N SER A 336 -88.75 -50.01 -23.47
CA SER A 336 -88.55 -48.64 -23.90
C SER A 336 -89.69 -47.73 -23.42
N GLY A 337 -89.43 -46.87 -22.43
CA GLY A 337 -90.50 -46.03 -21.84
C GLY A 337 -90.05 -44.80 -21.05
N GLY A 338 -89.59 -43.76 -21.75
CA GLY A 338 -89.77 -42.36 -21.30
C GLY A 338 -88.55 -41.56 -20.84
N PHE A 339 -88.23 -40.50 -21.61
CA PHE A 339 -87.55 -39.25 -21.21
C PHE A 339 -86.08 -39.37 -20.72
N THR A 340 -85.08 -39.08 -21.59
CA THR A 340 -84.40 -37.75 -21.76
C THR A 340 -83.73 -37.24 -20.48
N HIS A 341 -82.48 -36.77 -20.37
CA HIS A 341 -81.48 -36.19 -21.29
C HIS A 341 -80.07 -36.38 -20.66
N ILE A 342 -78.92 -36.04 -21.27
CA ILE A 342 -78.63 -35.37 -22.55
C ILE A 342 -77.45 -36.08 -23.27
N PHE A 343 -77.02 -35.55 -24.42
CA PHE A 343 -75.92 -35.99 -25.28
C PHE A 343 -74.53 -35.46 -24.82
N THR A 344 -73.47 -36.13 -25.28
CA THR A 344 -72.19 -35.67 -25.88
C THR A 344 -71.62 -34.25 -25.56
N GLU A 345 -70.31 -33.97 -25.69
CA GLU A 345 -69.35 -34.47 -26.69
C GLU A 345 -67.89 -34.30 -26.25
N ASP A 346 -67.01 -35.08 -26.88
CA ASP A 346 -65.55 -34.92 -26.81
C ASP A 346 -65.06 -33.63 -27.50
N MET A 347 -63.73 -33.45 -27.45
CA MET A 347 -62.87 -32.71 -28.40
C MET A 347 -62.38 -31.33 -27.92
N HIS A 348 -61.20 -31.29 -27.28
CA HIS A 348 -59.98 -31.15 -28.06
C HIS A 348 -58.69 -31.60 -27.36
#